data_AF-Q7Z5G4-F1
#
_entry.id   AF-Q7Z5G4-F1
#
_cell.length_a   1.000
_cell.length_b   1.000
_cell.length_c   1.000
_cell.angle_alpha   90.00
_cell.angle_beta   90.00
_cell.angle_gamma   90.00
#
_symmetry.space_group_name_H-M   'P 1'
#
loop_
_entity.id
_entity.type
_entity.pdbx_description
1 polymer ?
#
loop_
_entity_poly.entity_id
_entity_poly.type
_entity_poly.pdbx_seq_one_letter_code
_entity_poly.pdbx_strand_id
1 'polypeptide(L)'
;MRPQQAPVSGKVFIQRDYSSGTRCQFQTKFPAELENRIDRQQFEETVRTLNNLYAEAEKLGGQSYLEGCLACLTAYTIFLCMETHYEKVLKKVSKYIQEQNEKIYAPQGLLLTDPIERGLRVIEITIYEDRGMSSGR
;
A
#
# COMPACT_ATOMS: atom_id res chain seq x y z
N MET A 1 11.53 22.92 -11.01
CA MET A 1 11.68 21.91 -12.08
C MET A 1 11.19 20.59 -11.53
N ARG A 2 10.17 19.94 -12.12
CA ARG A 2 9.79 18.58 -11.67
C ARG A 2 10.96 17.65 -12.06
N PRO A 3 11.53 16.86 -11.14
CA PRO A 3 12.48 15.83 -11.53
C PRO A 3 11.79 14.98 -12.60
N GLN A 4 12.39 14.91 -13.78
CA GLN A 4 11.87 14.12 -14.88
C GLN A 4 11.93 12.65 -14.41
N GLN A 5 10.79 12.10 -14.01
CA GLN A 5 10.68 10.70 -13.62
C GLN A 5 11.18 9.84 -14.77
N ALA A 6 11.89 8.74 -14.47
CA ALA A 6 12.26 7.78 -15.49
C ALA A 6 10.99 7.35 -16.27
N PRO A 7 11.10 7.05 -17.57
CA PRO A 7 9.95 6.56 -18.32
C PRO A 7 9.42 5.27 -17.69
N VAL A 8 8.08 5.14 -17.68
CA VAL A 8 7.40 3.95 -17.13
C VAL A 8 7.41 2.85 -18.18
N SER A 9 8.05 1.73 -17.85
CA SER A 9 8.12 0.52 -18.69
C SER A 9 6.86 -0.34 -18.57
N GLY A 10 6.21 -0.34 -17.39
CA GLY A 10 5.04 -1.17 -17.15
C GLY A 10 4.41 -0.95 -15.78
N LYS A 11 3.30 -1.65 -15.53
CA LYS A 11 2.60 -1.67 -14.25
C LYS A 11 2.12 -3.07 -13.91
N VAL A 12 2.19 -3.43 -12.64
CA VAL A 12 1.72 -4.71 -12.10
C VAL A 12 0.63 -4.43 -11.08
N PHE A 13 -0.44 -5.20 -11.11
CA PHE A 13 -1.60 -5.02 -10.24
C PHE A 13 -1.88 -6.29 -9.44
N ILE A 14 -1.62 -6.24 -8.14
CA ILE A 14 -1.97 -7.33 -7.22
C ILE A 14 -3.42 -7.18 -6.81
N GLN A 15 -4.22 -8.20 -7.12
CA GLN A 15 -5.66 -8.19 -6.89
C GLN A 15 -6.00 -8.45 -5.42
N ARG A 16 -7.23 -8.07 -5.05
CA ARG A 16 -7.82 -8.44 -3.77
C ARG A 16 -7.97 -9.94 -3.63
N ASP A 17 -7.79 -10.41 -2.40
CA ASP A 17 -8.14 -11.74 -1.97
C ASP A 17 -9.47 -11.68 -1.20
N TYR A 18 -10.51 -12.32 -1.75
CA TYR A 18 -11.84 -12.38 -1.15
C TYR A 18 -12.15 -13.75 -0.52
N SER A 19 -11.16 -14.64 -0.41
CA SER A 19 -11.35 -16.00 0.13
C SER A 19 -11.80 -16.00 1.60
N SER A 20 -11.43 -14.98 2.36
CA SER A 20 -11.77 -14.80 3.79
C SER A 20 -12.93 -13.82 4.04
N GLY A 21 -13.66 -13.44 2.99
CA GLY A 21 -14.75 -12.45 3.04
C GLY A 21 -14.37 -11.12 2.40
N THR A 22 -14.91 -10.01 2.91
CA THR A 22 -14.75 -8.67 2.31
C THR A 22 -13.62 -7.83 2.93
N ARG A 23 -12.84 -8.42 3.85
CA ARG A 23 -11.74 -7.76 4.55
C ARG A 23 -10.67 -7.26 3.60
N CYS A 24 -9.98 -6.18 3.98
CA CYS A 24 -8.88 -5.59 3.23
C CYS A 24 -7.65 -6.50 3.16
N GLN A 25 -7.62 -7.35 2.13
CA GLN A 25 -6.58 -8.35 1.91
C GLN A 25 -6.23 -8.46 0.42
N PHE A 26 -4.94 -8.57 0.13
CA PHE A 26 -4.37 -8.73 -1.21
C PHE A 26 -3.72 -10.10 -1.37
N GLN A 27 -3.71 -10.60 -2.60
CA GLN A 27 -3.10 -11.88 -2.94
C GLN A 27 -1.59 -11.83 -2.72
N THR A 28 -1.01 -12.88 -2.13
CA THR A 28 0.44 -12.98 -1.89
C THR A 28 1.19 -13.67 -3.04
N LYS A 29 0.49 -14.07 -4.11
CA LYS A 29 1.10 -14.73 -5.27
C LYS A 29 2.09 -13.78 -5.94
N PHE A 30 3.33 -14.24 -6.11
CA PHE A 30 4.36 -13.48 -6.81
C PHE A 30 4.00 -13.27 -8.30
N PRO A 31 3.98 -12.02 -8.80
CA PRO A 31 3.69 -11.73 -10.20
C PRO A 31 4.90 -12.02 -11.10
N ALA A 32 4.68 -12.62 -12.26
CA ALA A 32 5.76 -13.03 -13.17
C ALA A 32 6.50 -11.82 -13.78
N GLU A 33 5.84 -10.68 -13.89
CA GLU A 33 6.39 -9.43 -14.41
C GLU A 33 7.46 -8.80 -13.50
N LEU A 34 7.50 -9.20 -12.23
CA LEU A 34 8.52 -8.77 -11.26
C LEU A 34 9.68 -9.78 -11.14
N GLU A 35 9.66 -10.87 -11.91
CA GLU A 35 10.75 -11.84 -11.93
C GLU A 35 12.07 -11.14 -12.29
N ASN A 36 13.14 -11.46 -11.55
CA ASN A 36 14.46 -10.85 -11.67
C ASN A 36 14.52 -9.33 -11.37
N ARG A 37 13.44 -8.71 -10.84
CA ARG A 37 13.43 -7.30 -10.42
C ARG A 37 13.41 -7.11 -8.90
N ILE A 38 12.78 -8.02 -8.18
CA ILE A 38 12.71 -7.99 -6.71
C ILE A 38 12.77 -9.42 -6.19
N ASP A 39 13.36 -9.60 -5.00
CA ASP A 39 13.38 -10.88 -4.33
C ASP A 39 11.96 -11.33 -3.94
N ARG A 40 11.66 -12.61 -4.14
CA ARG A 40 10.32 -13.17 -3.89
C ARG A 40 9.93 -13.08 -2.42
N GLN A 41 10.88 -13.33 -1.50
CA GLN A 41 10.60 -13.27 -0.07
C GLN A 41 10.33 -11.82 0.37
N GLN A 42 11.09 -10.86 -0.16
CA GLN A 42 10.85 -9.43 0.11
C GLN A 42 9.47 -8.97 -0.37
N PHE A 43 9.06 -9.38 -1.57
CA PHE A 43 7.73 -9.09 -2.08
C PHE A 43 6.64 -9.71 -1.19
N GLU A 44 6.74 -11.01 -0.89
CA GLU A 44 5.76 -11.72 -0.07
C GLU A 44 5.67 -11.13 1.34
N GLU A 45 6.80 -10.78 1.95
CA GLU A 45 6.85 -10.12 3.24
C GLU A 45 6.19 -8.74 3.21
N THR A 46 6.39 -7.97 2.14
CA THR A 46 5.73 -6.68 1.95
C THR A 46 4.21 -6.85 1.93
N VAL A 47 3.69 -7.74 1.08
CA VAL A 47 2.24 -7.95 0.94
C VAL A 47 1.65 -8.52 2.23
N ARG A 48 2.33 -9.46 2.89
CA ARG A 48 1.90 -10.01 4.18
C ARG A 48 1.82 -8.92 5.26
N THR A 49 2.81 -8.04 5.32
CA THR A 49 2.82 -6.93 6.28
C THR A 49 1.69 -5.94 6.01
N LEU A 50 1.46 -5.58 4.73
CA LEU A 50 0.31 -4.76 4.35
C LEU A 50 -1.02 -5.39 4.76
N ASN A 51 -1.21 -6.69 4.48
CA ASN A 51 -2.41 -7.42 4.88
C ASN A 51 -2.61 -7.39 6.40
N ASN A 52 -1.54 -7.55 7.18
CA ASN A 52 -1.61 -7.47 8.64
C ASN A 52 -1.98 -6.06 9.14
N LEU A 53 -1.41 -5.00 8.54
CA LEU A 53 -1.73 -3.62 8.89
C LEU A 53 -3.17 -3.26 8.54
N TYR A 54 -3.69 -3.70 7.39
CA TYR A 54 -5.08 -3.51 7.04
C TYR A 54 -6.04 -4.32 7.92
N ALA A 55 -5.65 -5.53 8.32
CA ALA A 55 -6.39 -6.31 9.31
C ALA A 55 -6.39 -5.63 10.71
N GLU A 56 -5.29 -4.97 11.09
CA GLU A 56 -5.24 -4.13 12.29
C GLU A 56 -6.23 -2.96 12.16
N ALA A 57 -6.27 -2.28 11.01
CA ALA A 57 -7.17 -1.14 10.77
C ALA A 57 -8.65 -1.52 10.92
N GLU A 58 -9.03 -2.71 10.44
CA GLU A 58 -10.40 -3.26 10.54
C GLU A 58 -10.74 -3.81 11.94
N LYS A 59 -9.76 -4.05 12.80
CA LYS A 59 -10.01 -4.56 14.15
C LYS A 59 -10.67 -3.47 15.00
N LEU A 60 -11.93 -3.70 15.37
CA LEU A 60 -12.64 -2.87 16.33
C LEU A 60 -12.08 -3.09 17.74
N GLY A 61 -11.37 -2.10 18.25
CA GLY A 61 -10.89 -2.05 19.63
C GLY A 61 -11.76 -1.16 20.51
N GLY A 62 -11.46 -1.10 21.82
CA GLY A 62 -12.15 -0.20 22.75
C GLY A 62 -12.13 1.28 22.33
N GLN A 63 -11.04 1.72 21.67
CA GLN A 63 -10.94 3.06 21.10
C GLN A 63 -11.96 3.29 19.97
N SER A 64 -12.15 2.31 19.07
CA SER A 64 -13.15 2.40 18.00
C SER A 64 -14.58 2.51 18.53
N TYR A 65 -14.87 1.83 19.65
CA TYR A 65 -16.16 1.96 20.33
C TYR A 65 -16.37 3.36 20.91
N LEU A 66 -15.35 3.94 21.57
CA LEU A 66 -15.42 5.30 22.08
C LEU A 66 -15.55 6.33 20.95
N GLU A 67 -14.79 6.16 19.86
CA GLU A 67 -14.91 6.98 18.65
C GLU A 67 -16.34 6.94 18.09
N GLY A 68 -16.96 5.76 18.01
CA GLY A 68 -18.35 5.61 17.59
C GLY A 68 -19.36 6.29 18.52
N CYS A 69 -19.23 6.10 19.84
CA CYS A 69 -20.10 6.77 20.82
C CYS A 69 -19.97 8.30 20.76
N LEU A 70 -18.74 8.81 20.69
CA LEU A 70 -18.48 10.25 20.56
C LEU A 70 -19.01 10.79 19.23
N ALA A 71 -18.86 10.05 18.13
CA ALA A 71 -19.44 10.43 16.84
C ALA A 71 -20.97 10.56 16.95
N CYS A 72 -21.65 9.61 17.60
CA CYS A 72 -23.10 9.72 17.83
C CYS A 72 -23.46 10.92 18.71
N LEU A 73 -22.80 11.10 19.86
CA LEU A 73 -23.08 12.19 20.81
C LEU A 73 -22.83 13.58 20.20
N THR A 74 -21.93 13.68 19.24
CA THR A 74 -21.53 14.94 18.59
C THR A 74 -22.05 15.08 17.16
N ALA A 75 -22.93 14.17 16.70
CA ALA A 75 -23.40 14.12 15.31
C ALA A 75 -22.26 14.20 14.28
N TYR A 76 -21.21 13.40 14.47
CA TYR A 76 -19.98 13.32 13.67
C TYR A 76 -19.09 14.56 13.68
N THR A 77 -19.47 15.65 14.37
CA THR A 77 -18.64 16.86 14.44
C THR A 77 -17.30 16.63 15.14
N ILE A 78 -17.19 15.60 15.99
CA ILE A 78 -15.91 15.20 16.59
C ILE A 78 -14.83 14.87 15.55
N PHE A 79 -15.20 14.34 14.37
CA PHE A 79 -14.25 14.02 13.30
C PHE A 79 -13.66 15.26 12.62
N LEU A 80 -14.17 16.46 12.90
CA LEU A 80 -13.49 17.70 12.52
C LEU A 80 -12.19 17.93 13.32
N CYS A 81 -12.05 17.30 14.49
CA CYS A 81 -10.92 17.49 15.40
C CYS A 81 -10.19 16.20 15.78
N MET A 82 -10.78 15.03 15.52
CA MET A 82 -10.23 13.73 15.90
C MET A 82 -10.19 12.78 14.70
N GLU A 83 -9.02 12.19 14.48
CA GLU A 83 -8.86 11.12 13.48
C GLU A 83 -9.39 9.80 14.02
N THR A 84 -10.03 9.04 13.14
CA THR A 84 -10.51 7.69 13.40
C THR A 84 -9.35 6.72 13.60
N HIS A 85 -9.60 5.61 14.31
CA HIS A 85 -8.68 4.49 14.44
C HIS A 85 -8.19 4.01 13.06
N TYR A 86 -9.11 3.90 12.11
CA TYR A 86 -8.80 3.47 10.76
C TYR A 86 -7.79 4.41 10.09
N GLU A 87 -8.02 5.72 10.14
CA GLU A 87 -7.09 6.74 9.61
C GLU A 87 -5.72 6.69 10.28
N LYS A 88 -5.66 6.50 11.60
CA LYS A 88 -4.39 6.35 12.33
C LYS A 88 -3.59 5.14 11.83
N VAL A 89 -4.24 4.01 11.56
CA VAL A 89 -3.56 2.83 11.02
C VAL A 89 -3.17 3.03 9.55
N LEU A 90 -4.01 3.69 8.75
CA LEU A 90 -3.65 4.04 7.36
C LEU A 90 -2.38 4.88 7.28
N LYS A 91 -2.17 5.82 8.21
CA LYS A 91 -0.89 6.56 8.30
C LYS A 91 0.31 5.65 8.55
N LYS A 92 0.15 4.59 9.35
CA LYS A 92 1.21 3.58 9.54
C LYS A 92 1.49 2.85 8.24
N VAL A 93 0.45 2.50 7.47
CA VAL A 93 0.57 1.87 6.15
C VAL A 93 1.34 2.78 5.19
N SER A 94 0.95 4.05 5.05
CA SER A 94 1.63 4.99 4.16
C SER A 94 3.10 5.16 4.53
N LYS A 95 3.41 5.25 5.84
CA LYS A 95 4.80 5.29 6.32
C LYS A 95 5.58 4.02 5.98
N TYR A 96 4.98 2.84 6.20
CA TYR A 96 5.61 1.57 5.86
C TYR A 96 5.90 1.47 4.35
N ILE A 97 4.95 1.86 3.49
CA ILE A 97 5.12 1.85 2.03
C ILE A 97 6.25 2.79 1.61
N GLN A 98 6.32 3.99 2.21
CA GLN A 98 7.43 4.91 1.96
C GLN A 98 8.77 4.25 2.30
N GLU A 99 8.89 3.62 3.48
CA GLU A 99 10.13 2.95 3.88
C GLU A 99 10.49 1.77 2.96
N GLN A 100 9.51 0.97 2.52
CA GLN A 100 9.74 -0.11 1.56
C GLN A 100 10.18 0.43 0.19
N ASN A 101 9.58 1.53 -0.26
CA ASN A 101 10.01 2.19 -1.50
C ASN A 101 11.45 2.68 -1.40
N GLU A 102 11.82 3.35 -0.31
CA GLU A 102 13.18 3.86 -0.12
C GLU A 102 14.23 2.74 -0.04
N LYS A 103 13.91 1.64 0.65
CA LYS A 103 14.88 0.56 0.95
C LYS A 103 14.94 -0.54 -0.10
N ILE A 104 13.81 -0.88 -0.74
CA ILE A 104 13.67 -2.09 -1.56
C ILE A 104 13.23 -1.77 -2.99
N TYR A 105 12.10 -1.09 -3.17
CA TYR A 105 11.49 -0.96 -4.51
C TYR A 105 12.20 0.08 -5.39
N ALA A 106 12.49 1.28 -4.88
CA ALA A 106 13.11 2.34 -5.68
C ALA A 106 14.53 1.98 -6.19
N PRO A 107 15.40 1.33 -5.39
CA PRO A 107 16.69 0.83 -5.90
C PRO A 107 16.57 -0.15 -7.07
N GLN A 108 15.43 -0.84 -7.19
CA GLN A 108 15.13 -1.80 -8.26
C GLN A 108 14.34 -1.18 -9.43
N GLY A 109 14.21 0.16 -9.47
CA GLY A 109 13.40 0.84 -10.48
C GLY A 109 11.91 0.55 -10.37
N LEU A 110 11.43 0.22 -9.16
CA LEU A 110 10.02 -0.05 -8.86
C LEU A 110 9.45 1.03 -7.96
N LEU A 111 8.13 1.24 -8.03
CA LEU A 111 7.39 2.08 -7.10
C LEU A 111 6.11 1.38 -6.68
N LEU A 112 6.04 1.04 -5.39
CA LEU A 112 4.85 0.56 -4.72
C LEU A 112 3.94 1.75 -4.40
N THR A 113 2.80 1.84 -5.07
CA THR A 113 1.81 2.91 -4.80
C THR A 113 0.95 2.53 -3.61
N ASP A 114 0.65 3.50 -2.73
CA ASP A 114 -0.27 3.28 -1.62
C ASP A 114 -1.63 2.80 -2.14
N PRO A 115 -2.12 1.62 -1.72
CA PRO A 115 -3.40 1.10 -2.18
C PRO A 115 -4.58 2.05 -1.94
N ILE A 116 -4.49 2.97 -0.96
CA ILE A 116 -5.55 3.96 -0.72
C ILE A 116 -5.76 4.88 -1.92
N GLU A 117 -4.68 5.22 -2.65
CA GLU A 117 -4.74 6.01 -3.88
C GLU A 117 -5.40 5.25 -5.04
N ARG A 118 -5.62 3.95 -4.88
CA ARG A 118 -6.36 3.06 -5.79
C ARG A 118 -7.66 2.56 -5.17
N GLY A 119 -8.14 3.21 -4.11
CA GLY A 119 -9.38 2.86 -3.43
C GLY A 119 -9.34 1.49 -2.74
N LEU A 120 -8.15 1.02 -2.35
CA LEU A 120 -7.89 -0.27 -1.71
C LEU A 120 -8.27 -1.50 -2.57
N ARG A 121 -8.42 -1.31 -3.88
CA ARG A 121 -8.84 -2.37 -4.82
C ARG A 121 -7.71 -3.22 -5.35
N VAL A 122 -6.51 -2.65 -5.42
CA VAL A 122 -5.31 -3.30 -5.93
C VAL A 122 -4.09 -2.70 -5.24
N ILE A 123 -3.00 -3.48 -5.19
CA ILE A 123 -1.66 -2.92 -5.01
C ILE A 123 -1.10 -2.66 -6.41
N GLU A 124 -0.78 -1.41 -6.72
CA GLU A 124 -0.12 -1.05 -7.98
C GLU A 124 1.39 -0.93 -7.76
N ILE A 125 2.16 -1.63 -8.59
CA ILE A 125 3.61 -1.50 -8.66
C ILE A 125 3.96 -0.98 -10.05
N THR A 126 4.55 0.22 -10.10
CA THR A 126 5.03 0.82 -11.35
C THR A 126 6.48 0.38 -11.60
N ILE A 127 6.78 -0.02 -12.83
CA ILE A 127 8.12 -0.42 -13.28
C ILE A 127 8.67 0.71 -14.14
N TYR A 128 9.85 1.22 -13.78
CA TYR A 128 10.58 2.22 -14.54
C TYR A 128 11.63 1.58 -15.45
N GLU A 129 11.92 2.24 -16.56
CA GLU A 129 13.05 1.84 -17.42
C GLU A 129 14.38 2.17 -16.73
N ASP A 130 15.35 1.28 -16.89
CA ASP A 130 16.71 1.55 -16.45
C ASP A 130 17.33 2.61 -17.38
N ARG A 131 17.77 3.74 -16.79
CA ARG A 131 18.45 4.80 -17.55
C ARG A 131 19.74 4.31 -18.22
N GLY A 132 20.27 3.15 -17.82
CA GLY A 132 21.51 2.56 -18.36
C GLY A 132 21.40 1.87 -19.73
N MET A 133 20.21 1.53 -20.24
CA MET A 133 20.09 0.67 -21.45
C MET A 133 19.74 1.41 -22.76
N SER A 134 19.60 2.74 -22.76
CA SER A 134 19.28 3.52 -23.98
C SER A 134 20.47 4.23 -24.64
N SER A 135 21.71 4.01 -24.18
CA SER A 135 22.92 4.51 -24.88
C SER A 135 23.74 3.33 -25.40
N GLY A 136 23.24 2.70 -26.45
CA GLY A 136 23.88 1.52 -27.02
C GLY A 136 23.21 1.00 -28.29
N ARG A 137 22.84 1.90 -29.22
CA ARG A 137 22.67 1.59 -30.64
C ARG A 137 22.56 2.84 -31.48
#